data_AF-A0A952IRP1-F1
#
_entry.id   AF-A0A952IRP1-F1
#
_cell.length_a   1.000
_cell.length_b   1.000
_cell.length_c   1.000
_cell.angle_alpha   90.00
_cell.angle_beta   90.00
_cell.angle_gamma   90.00
#
_symmetry.space_group_name_H-M   'P 1'
#
loop_
_entity.id
_entity.type
_entity.pdbx_description
1 polymer ?
#
loop_
_entity_poly.entity_id
_entity_poly.type
_entity_poly.pdbx_seq_one_letter_code
_entity_poly.pdbx_strand_id
1 'polypeptide(L)' 'ANGRVQYWRSEGSSVRFRVSGHVPLELELNGTEGCSIFSKGSVIRGRPTANGSMIYKFPTRDSFDALLNCQA' A
#
# COMPACT_ATOMS: atom_id res chain seq x y z
N ALA A 1 15.11 -7.61 -5.93
CA ALA A 1 13.79 -6.96 -5.83
C ALA A 1 13.98 -5.52 -5.41
N ASN A 2 13.34 -4.57 -6.10
CA ASN A 2 13.52 -3.13 -5.90
C ASN A 2 12.83 -2.58 -4.63
N GLY A 3 11.91 -3.37 -4.09
CA GLY A 3 11.24 -3.15 -2.82
C GLY A 3 10.89 -4.46 -2.13
N ARG A 4 10.62 -4.39 -0.83
CA ARG A 4 10.21 -5.53 0.00
C ARG A 4 9.19 -5.07 1.02
N VAL A 5 8.14 -5.88 1.20
CA VAL A 5 7.26 -5.75 2.36
C VAL A 5 7.92 -6.50 3.52
N GLN A 6 8.18 -5.80 4.62
CA GLN A 6 8.84 -6.36 5.79
C GLN A 6 7.87 -7.09 6.70
N TYR A 7 6.67 -6.54 6.89
CA TYR A 7 5.63 -7.17 7.69
C TYR A 7 4.23 -6.69 7.26
N TRP A 8 3.24 -7.49 7.64
CA TRP A 8 1.81 -7.17 7.62
C TRP A 8 1.25 -7.41 9.02
N ARG A 9 0.43 -6.49 9.53
CA ARG A 9 -0.28 -6.61 10.80
C ARG A 9 -1.69 -6.07 10.65
N SER A 10 -2.67 -6.88 11.00
CA SER A 10 -4.06 -6.42 11.08
C SER A 10 -4.26 -5.61 12.36
N GLU A 11 -4.89 -4.44 12.24
CA GLU A 11 -5.25 -3.52 13.32
C GLU A 11 -6.72 -3.13 13.16
N GLY A 12 -7.62 -3.97 13.69
CA GLY A 12 -9.06 -3.78 13.54
C GLY A 12 -9.50 -3.88 12.08
N SER A 13 -10.12 -2.81 11.55
CA SER A 13 -10.52 -2.70 10.14
C SER A 13 -9.40 -2.26 9.20
N SER A 14 -8.20 -2.00 9.74
CA SER A 14 -7.04 -1.54 8.97
C SER A 14 -5.94 -2.59 8.96
N VAL A 15 -5.04 -2.49 7.97
CA VAL A 15 -3.86 -3.33 7.88
C VAL A 15 -2.63 -2.42 7.85
N ARG A 16 -1.78 -2.53 8.87
CA ARG A 16 -0.48 -1.86 8.92
C ARG A 16 0.58 -2.73 8.26
N PHE A 17 1.40 -2.14 7.41
CA PHE A 17 2.50 -2.83 6.77
C PHE A 17 3.70 -1.91 6.63
N ARG A 18 4.89 -2.50 6.55
CA ARG A 18 6.12 -1.75 6.27
C ARG A 18 6.68 -2.12 4.91
N VAL A 19 6.91 -1.12 4.07
CA VAL A 19 7.58 -1.28 2.79
C VAL A 19 8.94 -0.61 2.86
N SER A 20 9.96 -1.29 2.35
CA SER A 20 11.29 -0.73 2.12
C SER A 20 11.62 -0.78 0.63
N GLY A 21 11.95 0.36 0.03
CA GLY A 21 12.33 0.47 -1.38
C GLY A 21 13.51 1.39 -1.62
N HIS A 22 14.42 1.00 -2.52
CA HIS A 22 15.54 1.84 -2.97
C HIS A 22 15.18 2.72 -4.18
N VAL A 23 14.03 2.47 -4.79
CA VAL A 23 13.44 3.21 -5.92
C VAL A 23 11.93 3.42 -5.63
N PRO A 24 11.22 4.31 -6.35
CA PRO A 24 9.76 4.36 -6.29
C PRO A 24 9.16 2.98 -6.55
N LEU A 25 8.10 2.63 -5.80
CA LEU A 25 7.51 1.29 -5.83
C LEU A 25 6.04 1.34 -6.22
N GLU A 26 5.59 0.23 -6.81
CA GLU A 26 4.18 -0.06 -7.04
C GLU A 26 3.82 -1.31 -6.26
N LEU A 27 2.71 -1.25 -5.53
CA LEU A 27 2.15 -2.38 -4.80
C LEU A 27 0.83 -2.77 -5.45
N GLU A 28 0.74 -3.99 -5.93
CA GLU A 28 -0.48 -4.55 -6.50
C GLU A 28 -1.16 -5.44 -5.46
N LEU A 29 -2.41 -5.14 -5.12
CA LEU A 29 -3.19 -5.86 -4.12
C LEU A 29 -4.56 -6.25 -4.68
N ASN A 30 -4.96 -7.50 -4.48
CA ASN A 30 -6.32 -7.98 -4.76
C ASN A 30 -7.26 -7.72 -3.59
N GLY A 31 -8.55 -7.55 -3.87
CA GLY A 31 -9.58 -7.40 -2.82
C GLY A 31 -9.45 -6.11 -2.00
N THR A 32 -8.81 -5.08 -2.57
CA THR A 32 -8.62 -3.76 -1.93
C THR A 32 -9.37 -2.65 -2.66
N GLU A 33 -10.40 -3.02 -3.41
CA GLU A 33 -11.31 -2.07 -4.05
C GLU A 33 -11.95 -1.16 -3.00
N GLY A 34 -11.95 0.15 -3.26
CA GLY A 34 -12.41 1.16 -2.29
C GLY A 34 -11.43 1.45 -1.14
N CYS A 35 -10.31 0.74 -1.03
CA CYS A 35 -9.32 0.99 0.02
C CYS A 35 -8.33 2.09 -0.37
N SER A 36 -7.82 2.78 0.65
CA SER A 36 -6.76 3.78 0.52
C SER A 36 -5.59 3.45 1.44
N ILE A 37 -4.39 3.88 1.05
CA ILE A 37 -3.18 3.68 1.84
C ILE A 37 -2.75 5.02 2.42
N PHE A 38 -2.68 5.12 3.74
CA PHE A 38 -2.11 6.26 4.44
C PHE A 38 -0.62 6.01 4.69
N SER A 39 0.24 6.88 4.19
CA SER A 39 1.69 6.80 4.39
C SER A 39 2.28 8.19 4.49
N LYS A 40 3.12 8.43 5.51
CA LYS A 40 3.80 9.71 5.76
C LYS A 40 2.86 10.93 5.71
N GLY A 41 1.66 10.82 6.28
CA GLY A 41 0.65 11.88 6.27
C GLY A 41 -0.05 12.13 4.93
N SER A 42 0.24 11.32 3.90
CA SER A 42 -0.39 11.38 2.58
C SER A 42 -1.31 10.20 2.34
N VAL A 43 -2.38 10.43 1.59
CA VAL A 43 -3.31 9.39 1.13
C VAL A 43 -2.95 8.96 -0.28
N ILE A 44 -2.62 7.68 -0.45
CA ILE A 44 -2.33 7.04 -1.72
C ILE A 44 -3.57 6.25 -2.12
N ARG A 45 -4.19 6.65 -3.23
CA ARG A 45 -5.34 5.96 -3.81
C ARG A 45 -4.88 4.90 -4.80
N GLY A 46 -5.49 3.72 -4.72
CA GLY A 46 -5.25 2.64 -5.67
C GLY A 46 -5.84 2.97 -7.03
N ARG A 47 -5.23 2.44 -8.09
CA ARG A 47 -5.79 2.44 -9.44
C ARG A 47 -6.20 1.02 -9.80
N PRO A 48 -7.43 0.79 -10.28
CA PRO A 48 -7.85 -0.54 -10.71
C PRO A 48 -7.03 -1.00 -11.91
N THR A 49 -6.73 -2.28 -11.96
CA THR A 49 -6.16 -2.97 -13.14
C THR A 49 -7.25 -3.73 -13.88
N ALA A 50 -6.93 -4.21 -15.09
CA ALA A 50 -7.84 -5.06 -15.86
C ALA A 50 -8.17 -6.39 -15.17
N ASN A 51 -7.37 -6.80 -14.18
CA ASN A 51 -7.48 -8.10 -13.51
C ASN A 51 -8.23 -8.01 -12.17
N GLY A 52 -8.82 -6.86 -11.82
CA GLY A 52 -9.52 -6.64 -10.54
C GLY A 52 -8.58 -6.42 -9.35
N SER A 53 -7.30 -6.17 -9.61
CA SER A 53 -6.34 -5.75 -8.59
C SER A 53 -6.26 -4.22 -8.50
N MET A 54 -5.70 -3.70 -7.42
CA MET A 54 -5.44 -2.28 -7.22
C MET A 54 -3.94 -2.02 -7.16
N ILE A 55 -3.45 -1.09 -7.98
CA ILE A 55 -2.06 -0.62 -7.94
C ILE A 55 -1.96 0.67 -7.12
N TYR A 56 -1.11 0.63 -6.10
CA TYR A 56 -0.76 1.77 -5.26
C TYR A 56 0.68 2.21 -5.56
N LYS A 57 0.86 3.47 -5.97
CA LYS A 57 2.17 4.02 -6.31
C LYS A 57 2.75 4.81 -5.15
N PHE A 58 3.95 4.44 -4.71
CA PHE A 58 4.71 5.12 -3.67
C PHE A 58 5.83 5.93 -4.31
N PRO A 59 5.76 7.28 -4.27
CA PRO A 59 6.70 8.13 -5.00
C PRO A 59 8.08 8.20 -4.34
N THR A 60 8.22 7.77 -3.09
CA THR A 60 9.45 7.99 -2.30
C THR A 60 10.31 6.74 -2.19
N ARG A 61 11.63 6.94 -2.34
CA ARG A 61 12.68 5.96 -2.03
C ARG A 61 12.88 5.94 -0.52
N ASP A 62 12.11 5.12 0.19
CA ASP A 62 12.28 5.04 1.64
C ASP A 62 11.69 3.77 2.24
N SER A 63 12.04 3.52 3.50
CA SER A 63 11.38 2.55 4.37
C SER A 63 10.33 3.24 5.21
N PHE A 64 9.07 2.86 5.07
CA PHE A 64 7.97 3.50 5.81
C PHE A 64 6.90 2.50 6.22
N ASP A 65 6.26 2.82 7.35
CA ASP A 65 5.01 2.20 7.74
C ASP A 65 3.87 2.88 6.99
N ALA A 66 2.95 2.05 6.51
CA ALA A 66 1.75 2.46 5.82
C ALA A 66 0.54 1.72 6.40
N LEU A 67 -0.61 2.38 6.34
CA LEU A 67 -1.88 1.86 6.83
C LEU A 67 -2.84 1.72 5.65
N LEU A 68 -3.16 0.49 5.26
CA LEU A 68 -4.24 0.20 4.34
C LEU A 68 -5.55 0.27 5.13
N ASN A 69 -6.45 1.15 4.70
CA ASN A 69 -7.77 1.30 5.28
C ASN A 69 -8.83 1.11 4.20
N CYS A 70 -9.68 0.12 4.42
CA CYS A 70 -10.83 -0.19 3.59
C CYS A 70 -12.04 0.32 4.36
N GLN A 71 -12.57 1.49 3.97
CA GLN A 71 -13.84 1.94 4.54
C GLN A 71 -14.90 0.92 4.14
N ALA A 72 -15.62 0.40 5.15
CA ALA A 72 -16.71 -0.55 4.97
C ALA A 72 -17.95 0.14 4.36
#